data_AF-N9VN90-F1
#
_entry.id   AF-N9VN90-F1
#
_cell.length_a   1.000
_cell.length_b   1.000
_cell.length_c   1.000
_cell.angle_alpha   90.00
_cell.angle_beta   90.00
_cell.angle_gamma   90.00
#
_symmetry.space_group_name_H-M   'P 1'
#
loop_
_entity.id
_entity.type
_entity.pdbx_description
1 polymer ?
#
loop_
_entity_poly.entity_id
_entity_poly.type
_entity_poly.pdbx_seq_one_letter_code
_entity_poly.pdbx_strand_id
1 'polypeptide(L)' 'MTRYNQYRITFFDRHGVSNQIELSTPYLIMRDSQYDLCLFDLDQCVGSEEMLEHMIRQKTGVDEEISIINASPL' A
#
# COMPACT_ATOMS: atom_id res chain seq x y z
N MET A 1 21.49 6.91 -4.43
CA MET A 1 20.50 6.24 -5.29
C MET A 1 19.47 5.61 -4.38
N THR A 2 18.28 6.21 -4.25
CA THR A 2 17.19 5.65 -3.45
C THR A 2 16.72 4.38 -4.15
N ARG A 3 16.86 3.22 -3.50
CA ARG A 3 16.35 1.96 -4.04
C ARG A 3 14.84 1.98 -3.87
N TYR A 4 14.12 1.75 -4.95
CA TYR A 4 12.67 1.61 -4.91
C TYR A 4 12.34 0.13 -4.78
N ASN A 5 11.52 -0.19 -3.78
CA ASN A 5 10.92 -1.50 -3.61
C ASN A 5 9.67 -1.57 -4.47
N GLN A 6 9.47 -2.70 -5.13
CA GLN A 6 8.28 -2.95 -5.94
C GLN A 6 7.36 -3.92 -5.21
N TYR A 7 6.09 -3.55 -5.15
CA TYR A 7 5.06 -4.34 -4.48
C TYR A 7 3.87 -4.53 -5.40
N ARG A 8 3.28 -5.72 -5.34
CA ARG A 8 1.93 -5.97 -5.85
C ARG A 8 0.94 -5.83 -4.70
N ILE A 9 0.06 -4.84 -4.80
CA ILE A 9 -0.98 -4.58 -3.81
C ILE A 9 -2.31 -5.09 -4.36
N THR A 10 -3.03 -5.86 -3.54
CA THR A 10 -4.40 -6.29 -3.80
C THR A 10 -5.33 -5.50 -2.89
N PHE A 11 -6.39 -4.91 -3.46
CA PHE A 11 -7.39 -4.15 -2.73
C PHE A 11 -8.79 -4.40 -3.29
N PHE A 12 -9.82 -4.15 -2.50
CA PHE A 12 -11.21 -4.08 -2.97
C PHE A 12 -11.62 -2.62 -3.13
N ASP A 13 -12.35 -2.32 -4.20
CA ASP A 13 -13.08 -1.05 -4.29
C ASP A 13 -14.38 -1.09 -3.46
N ARG A 14 -15.10 0.04 -3.40
CA ARG A 14 -16.39 0.12 -2.71
C ARG A 14 -17.47 -0.84 -3.24
N HIS A 15 -17.30 -1.34 -4.46
CA HIS A 15 -18.22 -2.28 -5.10
C HIS A 15 -17.87 -3.74 -4.76
N GLY A 16 -16.82 -3.97 -3.98
CA GLY A 16 -16.32 -5.30 -3.62
C GLY A 16 -15.56 -5.99 -4.75
N VAL A 17 -15.12 -5.23 -5.77
CA VAL A 17 -14.33 -5.79 -6.88
C VAL A 17 -12.87 -5.87 -6.47
N SER A 18 -12.28 -7.06 -6.61
CA SER A 18 -10.86 -7.28 -6.35
C SER A 18 -10.03 -6.65 -7.46
N ASN A 19 -9.15 -5.73 -7.08
CA ASN A 19 -8.22 -5.05 -7.97
C ASN A 19 -6.77 -5.32 -7.53
N GLN A 20 -5.85 -5.21 -8.48
CA GLN A 20 -4.42 -5.33 -8.21
C GLN A 20 -3.65 -4.21 -8.89
N ILE A 21 -2.66 -3.67 -8.18
CA ILE A 21 -1.73 -2.69 -8.74
C ILE A 21 -0.30 -3.00 -8.36
N GLU A 22 0.63 -2.52 -9.18
CA GLU A 22 2.03 -2.48 -8.84
C GLU A 22 2.37 -1.10 -8.28
N LEU A 23 2.97 -1.04 -7.09
CA LEU A 23 3.41 0.18 -6.43
C LEU A 23 4.93 0.14 -6.28
N SER A 24 5.60 1.20 -6.74
CA SER A 24 7.02 1.41 -6.51
C SER A 24 7.17 2.48 -5.44
N THR A 25 7.86 2.14 -4.34
CA THR A 25 8.00 3.02 -3.19
C THR A 25 9.41 2.87 -2.59
N PRO A 26 10.04 3.95 -2.10
CA PRO A 26 11.30 3.83 -1.37
C PRO A 26 11.12 3.18 0.01
N TYR A 27 9.88 3.06 0.49
CA TYR A 27 9.52 2.49 1.79
C TYR A 27 9.31 0.98 1.71
N LEU A 28 9.45 0.31 2.84
CA LEU A 28 9.02 -1.07 3.04
C LEU A 28 7.53 -1.08 3.39
N ILE A 29 6.79 -2.05 2.86
CA ILE A 29 5.39 -2.28 3.22
C ILE A 29 5.34 -3.53 4.11
N MET A 30 4.94 -3.36 5.38
CA MET A 30 4.91 -4.43 6.37
C MET A 30 3.76 -4.23 7.35
N ARG A 31 3.37 -5.30 8.04
CA ARG A 31 2.38 -5.21 9.12
C ARG A 31 3.02 -4.70 10.40
N ASP A 32 2.35 -3.77 11.06
CA ASP A 32 2.73 -3.28 12.37
C ASP A 32 2.33 -4.26 13.50
N SER A 33 2.49 -3.84 14.75
CA SER A 33 2.08 -4.65 15.92
C SER A 33 0.58 -4.88 16.04
N GLN A 34 -0.24 -4.02 15.43
CA GLN A 34 -1.70 -4.11 15.41
C GLN A 34 -2.23 -4.91 14.21
N TYR A 35 -1.31 -5.43 13.36
CA TYR A 35 -1.57 -6.12 12.09
C TYR A 35 -2.05 -5.22 10.94
N ASP A 36 -1.91 -3.91 11.08
CA ASP A 36 -2.24 -2.92 10.05
C ASP A 36 -1.08 -2.78 9.05
N LEU A 37 -1.42 -2.57 7.78
CA LEU A 37 -0.45 -2.56 6.69
C LEU A 37 0.17 -1.16 6.52
N CYS A 38 1.39 -0.97 7.02
CA CYS A 38 2.03 0.34 7.14
C CYS A 38 3.29 0.48 6.27
N LEU A 39 3.70 1.74 6.09
CA LEU A 39 4.94 2.14 5.40
C LEU A 39 6.07 2.34 6.40
N PHE A 40 7.22 1.72 6.14
CA PHE A 40 8.41 1.81 6.97
C PHE A 40 9.60 2.35 6.19
N ASP A 41 10.35 3.28 6.79
CA ASP A 41 11.70 3.63 6.36
C ASP A 41 12.68 2.92 7.30
N LEU A 42 13.31 1.86 6.79
CA LEU A 42 14.12 0.93 7.59
C LEU A 42 13.30 0.36 8.77
N ASP A 43 13.58 0.82 9.99
CA ASP A 43 12.91 0.38 11.23
C ASP A 43 11.88 1.37 11.75
N GLN A 44 11.68 2.50 11.07
CA GLN A 44 10.75 3.55 11.50
C GLN A 44 9.45 3.49 10.70
N CYS A 45 8.30 3.43 11.37
CA CYS A 45 7.00 3.63 10.73
C CYS A 45 6.89 5.09 10.28
N VAL A 46 6.70 5.31 8.98
CA VAL A 46 6.62 6.63 8.34
C VAL A 46 5.25 6.91 7.72
N GLY A 47 4.38 5.90 7.61
CA GLY A 47 3.03 6.07 7.09
C GLY A 47 2.11 4.94 7.53
N SER A 48 0.86 5.30 7.82
CA SER A 48 -0.22 4.36 8.17
C SER A 48 -0.78 3.66 6.92
N GLU A 49 -1.69 2.72 7.14
CA GLU A 49 -2.49 2.11 6.07
C GLU A 49 -3.28 3.16 5.28
N GLU A 50 -3.78 4.22 5.92
CA GLU A 50 -4.47 5.34 5.25
C GLU A 50 -3.56 6.06 4.24
N MET A 51 -2.28 6.23 4.58
CA MET A 51 -1.30 6.80 3.65
C MET A 51 -1.08 5.89 2.44
N LEU A 52 -1.02 4.58 2.67
CA LEU A 52 -0.92 3.60 1.59
C LEU A 52 -2.18 3.62 0.70
N GLU A 53 -3.37 3.76 1.29
CA GLU A 53 -4.63 3.93 0.57
C GLU A 53 -4.57 5.15 -0.36
N HIS A 54 -4.15 6.29 0.17
CA HIS A 54 -3.99 7.52 -0.62
C HIS A 54 -2.99 7.33 -1.78
N MET A 55 -1.89 6.61 -1.57
CA MET A 55 -0.93 6.31 -2.65
C MET A 55 -1.57 5.45 -3.75
N ILE A 56 -2.35 4.45 -3.39
CA ILE A 56 -3.07 3.58 -4.36
C ILE A 56 -4.10 4.40 -5.14
N ARG A 57 -4.88 5.23 -4.45
CA ARG A 57 -5.89 6.11 -5.04
C ARG A 57 -5.30 7.11 -6.02
N GLN A 58 -4.19 7.76 -5.65
CA GLN A 58 -3.47 8.66 -6.55
C GLN A 58 -2.94 7.95 -7.81
N LYS A 59 -2.52 6.69 -7.67
CA LYS A 59 -1.97 5.91 -8.79
C LYS A 59 -3.05 5.36 -9.72
N THR A 60 -4.20 4.98 -9.18
CA THR A 60 -5.31 4.39 -9.92
C THR A 60 -6.32 5.40 -10.45
N GLY A 61 -6.35 6.61 -9.87
CA GLY A 61 -7.38 7.61 -10.14
C GLY A 61 -8.73 7.29 -9.48
N VAL A 62 -8.76 6.30 -8.57
CA VAL A 62 -9.95 5.96 -7.80
C VAL A 62 -10.12 6.98 -6.68
N ASP A 63 -11.21 7.75 -6.72
CA ASP A 63 -11.52 8.75 -5.69
C ASP A 63 -12.36 8.19 -4.53
N GLU A 64 -12.61 6.88 -4.55
CA GLU A 64 -13.44 6.18 -3.57
C GLU A 64 -12.56 5.48 -2.53
N GLU A 65 -13.12 5.25 -1.34
CA GLU A 65 -12.47 4.43 -0.31
C GLU A 65 -12.23 3.01 -0.84
N ILE A 66 -11.07 2.45 -0.50
CA ILE A 66 -10.66 1.10 -0.87
C ILE A 66 -10.23 0.34 0.38
N SER A 67 -10.33 -0.99 0.33
CA SER A 67 -9.85 -1.85 1.42
C SER A 67 -8.63 -2.64 0.95
N ILE A 68 -7.47 -2.37 1.57
CA ILE A 68 -6.22 -3.05 1.25
C ILE A 68 -6.22 -4.44 1.89
N ILE A 69 -5.91 -5.46 1.09
CA ILE A 69 -5.96 -6.86 1.55
C ILE A 69 -4.56 -7.40 1.79
N ASN A 70 -3.65 -7.14 0.85
CA ASN A 70 -2.28 -7.63 0.93
C ASN A 70 -1.34 -6.78 0.05
N ALA A 71 -0.08 -6.69 0.46
CA ALA A 71 1.02 -6.24 -0.37
C ALA A 71 2.13 -7.29 -0.37
N SER A 72 2.49 -7.78 -1.55
CA SER A 72 3.58 -8.74 -1.73
C SER A 72 4.73 -8.07 -2.49
N PRO A 73 5.99 -8.22 -2.05
CA PRO A 73 7.14 -7.76 -2.83
C PRO A 73 7.20 -8.53 -4.16
N LEU A 74 7.67 -7.84 -5.21
CA LEU A 74 7.92 -8.40 -6.55
C LEU A 74 9.37 -8.88 -6.71
#